data_AF-A0A7X1LT08-F1
#
_entry.id   AF-A0A7X1LT08-F1
#
_cell.length_a   1.000
_cell.length_b   1.000
_cell.length_c   1.000
_cell.angle_alpha   90.00
_cell.angle_beta   90.00
_cell.angle_gamma   90.00
#
_symmetry.space_group_name_H-M   'P 1'
#
loop_
_entity.id
_entity.type
_entity.pdbx_description
1 polymer ?
#
loop_
_entity_poly.entity_id
_entity_poly.type
_entity_poly.pdbx_seq_one_letter_code
_entity_poly.pdbx_strand_id
1 'polypeptide(L)'
;MSAREFWKNVRRLTAGGIDGYLRDKETARLQQEIAQLHSLATELRVPLPNAAGGYGEIVVQRLSLAADLWAVTDGANTKPRVWVDDDWRPLHDLGFTGAFRYTLAEALTVAHQVAEYEGAASEAQAQALSAPTAGEDGRG
;
A
#
# COMPACT_ATOMS: atom_id res chain seq x y z
N MET A 1 6.60 -40.41 38.90
CA MET A 1 6.98 -39.08 38.35
C MET A 1 7.66 -38.31 39.46
N SER A 2 8.91 -37.87 39.29
CA SER A 2 9.67 -37.21 40.36
C SER A 2 9.32 -35.72 40.47
N ALA A 3 9.50 -35.12 41.65
CA ALA A 3 9.31 -33.67 41.85
C ALA A 3 10.15 -32.83 40.86
N ARG A 4 11.32 -33.32 40.48
CA ARG A 4 12.21 -32.66 39.50
C ARG A 4 11.64 -32.69 38.08
N GLU A 5 10.99 -33.78 37.69
CA GLU A 5 10.31 -33.89 36.39
C GLU A 5 9.06 -33.02 36.33
N PHE A 6 8.31 -32.97 37.44
CA PHE A 6 7.15 -32.09 37.56
C PHE A 6 7.52 -30.62 37.33
N TRP A 7 8.54 -30.10 38.03
CA TRP A 7 8.97 -28.71 37.86
C TRP A 7 9.57 -28.41 36.47
N LYS A 8 10.24 -29.39 35.85
CA LYS A 8 10.76 -29.24 34.47
C LYS A 8 9.61 -29.11 33.46
N ASN A 9 8.54 -29.87 33.62
CA ASN A 9 7.36 -29.81 32.76
C ASN A 9 6.57 -28.52 32.97
N VAL A 10 6.36 -28.08 34.21
CA VAL A 10 5.70 -26.80 34.52
C VAL A 10 6.45 -25.64 33.86
N ARG A 11 7.78 -25.60 33.99
CA ARG A 11 8.61 -24.54 33.39
C ARG A 11 8.57 -24.53 31.86
N ARG A 12 8.46 -25.70 31.23
CA ARG A 12 8.33 -25.83 29.76
C ARG A 12 6.96 -25.34 29.27
N LEU A 13 5.90 -25.63 30.02
CA LEU A 13 4.54 -25.20 29.71
C LEU A 13 4.35 -23.69 29.93
N THR A 14 4.93 -23.13 31.01
CA THR A 14 4.82 -21.70 31.30
C THR A 14 5.71 -20.85 30.40
N ALA A 15 6.92 -21.30 30.03
CA ALA A 15 7.79 -20.54 29.12
C ALA A 15 7.17 -20.38 27.72
N GLY A 16 6.56 -21.43 27.17
CA GLY A 16 5.87 -21.35 25.88
C GLY A 16 4.57 -20.55 25.93
N GLY A 17 3.81 -20.67 27.02
CA GLY A 17 2.53 -19.97 27.20
C GLY A 17 2.69 -18.47 27.49
N ILE A 18 3.70 -18.07 28.28
CA ILE A 18 3.94 -16.67 28.63
C ILE A 18 4.47 -15.89 27.41
N ASP A 19 5.39 -16.49 26.64
CA ASP A 19 5.96 -15.85 25.44
C ASP A 19 4.89 -15.65 24.35
N GLY A 20 4.04 -16.66 24.10
CA GLY A 20 2.89 -16.50 23.19
C GLY A 20 1.90 -15.42 23.67
N TYR A 21 1.55 -15.44 24.95
CA TYR A 21 0.63 -14.46 25.54
C TYR A 21 1.15 -13.01 25.47
N LEU A 22 2.45 -12.81 25.69
CA LEU A 22 3.07 -11.49 25.57
C LEU A 22 3.06 -10.99 24.12
N ARG A 23 3.36 -11.86 23.15
CA ARG A 23 3.27 -11.52 21.72
C ARG A 23 1.86 -11.18 21.27
N ASP A 24 0.86 -11.93 21.75
CA ASP A 24 -0.55 -11.66 21.41
C ASP A 24 -1.00 -10.29 21.95
N LYS A 25 -0.60 -9.96 23.18
CA LYS A 25 -0.87 -8.65 23.78
C LYS A 25 -0.18 -7.50 23.04
N GLU A 26 1.07 -7.70 22.66
CA GLU A 26 1.83 -6.73 21.89
C GLU A 26 1.20 -6.51 20.52
N THR A 27 0.80 -7.59 19.84
CA THR A 27 0.10 -7.55 18.56
C THR A 27 -1.22 -6.79 18.67
N ALA A 28 -2.03 -7.07 19.71
CA ALA A 28 -3.29 -6.37 19.93
C ALA A 28 -3.07 -4.86 20.20
N ARG A 29 -2.03 -4.51 20.96
CA ARG A 29 -1.66 -3.12 21.19
C ARG A 29 -1.26 -2.41 19.90
N LEU A 30 -0.39 -3.04 19.11
CA LEU A 30 0.05 -2.49 17.82
C LEU A 30 -1.12 -2.31 16.85
N GLN A 31 -2.04 -3.29 16.79
CA GLN A 31 -3.26 -3.18 16.01
C GLN A 31 -4.13 -2.00 16.46
N GLN A 32 -4.23 -1.76 17.77
CA GLN A 32 -4.97 -0.62 18.30
C GLN A 32 -4.29 0.71 17.96
N GLU A 33 -2.96 0.81 18.09
CA GLU A 33 -2.19 2.00 17.72
C GLU A 33 -2.30 2.28 16.21
N ILE A 34 -2.19 1.25 15.37
CA ILE A 34 -2.38 1.37 13.91
C ILE A 34 -3.80 1.84 13.59
N ALA A 35 -4.83 1.26 14.22
CA ALA A 35 -6.21 1.69 14.03
C ALA A 35 -6.43 3.16 14.41
N GLN A 36 -5.80 3.62 15.49
CA GLN A 36 -5.83 5.04 15.88
C GLN A 36 -5.16 5.93 14.83
N LEU A 37 -3.97 5.55 14.36
CA LEU A 37 -3.27 6.32 13.32
C LEU A 37 -4.09 6.37 12.02
N HIS A 38 -4.68 5.25 11.60
CA HIS A 38 -5.56 5.20 10.43
C HIS A 38 -6.80 6.06 10.59
N SER A 39 -7.37 6.15 11.79
CA SER A 39 -8.54 6.99 12.05
C SER A 39 -8.26 8.49 11.87
N LEU A 40 -7.00 8.89 12.08
CA LEU A 40 -6.50 10.27 11.94
C LEU A 40 -5.89 10.56 10.57
N ALA A 41 -5.59 9.53 9.78
CA ALA A 41 -4.98 9.69 8.47
C ALA A 41 -5.96 10.37 7.50
N THR A 42 -5.45 11.36 6.76
CA THR A 42 -6.12 11.98 5.62
C THR A 42 -5.51 11.52 4.29
N GLU A 43 -4.31 10.96 4.34
CA GLU A 43 -3.53 10.53 3.19
C GLU A 43 -2.64 9.36 3.59
N LEU A 44 -2.52 8.38 2.71
CA LEU A 44 -1.53 7.31 2.78
C LEU A 44 -0.86 7.17 1.42
N ARG A 45 0.42 6.80 1.42
CA ARG A 45 1.25 6.68 0.21
C ARG A 45 1.68 5.23 0.03
N VAL A 46 1.45 4.71 -1.17
CA VAL A 46 1.90 3.40 -1.61
C VAL A 46 3.03 3.60 -2.61
N PRO A 47 4.27 3.17 -2.30
CA PRO A 47 5.40 3.37 -3.19
C PRO A 47 5.25 2.54 -4.47
N LEU A 48 5.64 3.12 -5.61
CA LEU A 48 5.80 2.33 -6.84
C LEU A 48 7.02 1.40 -6.71
N PRO A 49 6.88 0.12 -7.07
CA PRO A 49 8.03 -0.76 -7.21
C PRO A 49 8.93 -0.25 -8.34
N ASN A 50 10.25 -0.42 -8.19
CA ASN A 50 11.25 -0.15 -9.23
C ASN A 50 11.32 1.30 -9.76
N ALA A 51 10.82 2.30 -9.00
CA ALA A 51 10.89 3.70 -9.41
C ALA A 51 12.35 4.19 -9.52
N ALA A 52 12.88 4.23 -10.75
CA ALA A 52 14.22 4.73 -11.04
C ALA A 52 14.26 6.27 -10.88
N GLY A 53 14.60 6.74 -9.68
CA GLY A 53 15.03 8.12 -9.46
C GLY A 53 13.95 9.18 -9.24
N GLY A 54 12.70 8.81 -8.92
CA GLY A 54 11.65 9.80 -8.62
C GLY A 54 10.51 9.25 -7.80
N TYR A 55 9.96 10.10 -6.93
CA TYR A 55 8.78 9.89 -6.08
C TYR A 55 7.54 9.56 -6.93
N GLY A 56 7.42 8.31 -7.37
CA GLY A 56 6.17 7.75 -7.83
C GLY A 56 5.51 7.07 -6.64
N GLU A 57 4.48 7.69 -6.08
CA GLU A 57 3.66 7.08 -5.02
C GLU A 57 2.21 7.18 -5.45
N ILE A 58 1.48 6.07 -5.33
CA ILE A 58 0.03 6.08 -5.43
C ILE A 58 -0.50 6.59 -4.09
N VAL A 59 -1.38 7.58 -4.15
CA VAL A 59 -1.86 8.28 -2.96
C VAL A 59 -3.31 7.90 -2.69
N VAL A 60 -3.56 7.31 -1.53
CA VAL A 60 -4.89 7.03 -0.99
C VAL A 60 -5.33 8.22 -0.16
N GLN A 61 -6.28 9.00 -0.68
CA GLN A 61 -6.72 10.25 -0.08
C GLN A 61 -8.12 10.12 0.49
N ARG A 62 -8.31 10.65 1.69
CA ARG A 62 -9.60 10.68 2.37
C ARG A 62 -10.39 11.92 1.98
N LEU A 63 -11.70 11.77 1.78
CA LEU A 63 -12.58 12.91 1.51
C LEU A 63 -12.61 13.88 2.70
N SER A 64 -12.81 13.35 3.91
CA SER A 64 -12.81 14.11 5.15
C SER A 64 -12.65 13.18 6.36
N LEU A 65 -12.23 13.70 7.51
CA LEU A 65 -12.15 12.92 8.76
C LEU A 65 -13.51 12.40 9.26
N ALA A 66 -14.62 12.99 8.81
CA ALA A 66 -15.97 12.60 9.21
C ALA A 66 -16.57 11.47 8.36
N ALA A 67 -15.94 11.12 7.23
CA ALA A 67 -16.41 10.08 6.32
C ALA A 67 -15.35 8.99 6.12
N ASP A 68 -15.77 7.74 5.97
CA ASP A 68 -14.90 6.65 5.51
C ASP A 68 -15.03 6.50 3.99
N LEU A 69 -14.66 7.56 3.28
CA LEU A 69 -14.69 7.63 1.82
C LEU A 69 -13.32 8.05 1.32
N TRP A 70 -12.73 7.20 0.49
CA TRP A 70 -11.37 7.30 0.02
C TRP A 70 -11.32 7.22 -1.51
N ALA A 71 -10.29 7.86 -2.07
CA ALA A 71 -9.97 7.88 -3.48
C ALA A 71 -8.51 7.43 -3.67
N VAL A 72 -8.25 6.73 -4.78
CA VAL A 72 -6.89 6.40 -5.22
C VAL A 72 -6.47 7.43 -6.26
N THR A 73 -5.40 8.16 -5.99
CA THR A 73 -4.97 9.33 -6.77
C THR A 73 -3.51 9.22 -7.18
N ASP A 74 -3.12 9.98 -8.19
CA ASP A 74 -1.72 10.09 -8.64
C ASP A 74 -0.86 11.03 -7.77
N GLY A 75 -1.42 11.56 -6.67
CA GLY A 75 -0.72 12.44 -5.74
C GLY A 75 -0.38 13.82 -6.29
N ALA A 76 -0.87 14.17 -7.49
CA ALA A 76 -0.57 15.45 -8.11
C ALA A 76 -1.30 16.60 -7.41
N ASN A 77 -0.55 17.63 -7.00
CA ASN A 77 -1.11 18.84 -6.39
C ASN A 77 -1.95 19.67 -7.38
N THR A 78 -1.70 19.53 -8.68
CA THR A 78 -2.39 20.27 -9.75
C THR A 78 -3.01 19.31 -10.74
N LYS A 79 -4.30 19.48 -11.03
CA LYS A 79 -5.09 18.59 -11.91
C LYS A 79 -4.97 17.11 -11.49
N PRO A 80 -5.31 16.78 -10.23
CA PRO A 80 -5.22 15.42 -9.74
C PRO A 80 -6.06 14.48 -10.61
N ARG A 81 -5.53 13.28 -10.82
CA ARG A 81 -6.26 12.18 -11.45
C ARG A 81 -6.60 11.14 -10.39
N VAL A 82 -7.72 10.47 -10.62
CA VAL A 82 -8.26 9.42 -9.76
C VAL A 82 -8.33 8.14 -10.57
N TRP A 83 -7.91 7.03 -9.97
CA TRP A 83 -8.04 5.72 -10.58
C TRP A 83 -9.47 5.22 -10.41
N VAL A 84 -10.19 5.10 -11.52
CA VAL A 84 -11.59 4.67 -11.57
C VAL A 84 -11.77 3.79 -12.79
N ASP A 85 -12.33 2.61 -12.58
CA ASP A 85 -12.70 1.64 -13.63
C ASP A 85 -11.51 1.32 -14.55
N ASP A 86 -10.37 1.03 -13.89
CA ASP A 86 -9.09 0.66 -14.49
C ASP A 86 -8.43 1.74 -15.38
N ASP A 87 -8.76 3.02 -15.13
CA ASP A 87 -8.16 4.15 -15.85
C ASP A 87 -7.93 5.39 -14.95
N TRP A 88 -6.96 6.22 -15.34
CA TRP A 88 -6.70 7.52 -14.73
C TRP A 88 -7.63 8.58 -15.29
N ARG A 89 -8.58 9.02 -14.47
CA ARG A 89 -9.60 10.00 -14.86
C ARG A 89 -9.37 11.33 -14.13
N PRO A 90 -9.51 12.48 -14.80
CA PRO A 90 -9.39 13.77 -14.11
C PRO A 90 -10.44 13.92 -13.00
N LEU A 91 -10.02 14.35 -11.81
CA LEU A 91 -10.93 14.51 -10.66
C LEU A 91 -12.11 15.44 -10.97
N HIS A 92 -11.87 16.51 -11.74
CA HIS A 92 -12.88 17.50 -12.08
C HIS A 92 -13.98 16.96 -13.01
N ASP A 93 -13.70 15.93 -13.79
CA ASP A 93 -14.69 15.31 -14.69
C ASP A 93 -15.61 14.33 -13.95
N LEU A 94 -15.10 13.69 -12.90
CA LEU A 94 -15.84 12.71 -12.09
C LEU A 94 -16.67 13.37 -10.96
N GLY A 95 -16.18 14.48 -10.42
CA GLY A 95 -16.71 15.08 -9.19
C GLY A 95 -16.43 14.23 -7.94
N PHE A 96 -16.74 14.79 -6.76
CA PHE A 96 -16.39 14.16 -5.48
C PHE A 96 -17.05 12.79 -5.27
N THR A 97 -18.34 12.64 -5.61
CA THR A 97 -19.07 11.38 -5.42
C THR A 97 -18.54 10.26 -6.33
N GLY A 98 -18.07 10.60 -7.54
CA GLY A 98 -17.47 9.62 -8.45
C GLY A 98 -16.06 9.21 -8.02
N ALA A 99 -15.30 10.13 -7.43
CA ALA A 99 -13.92 9.90 -7.03
C ALA A 99 -13.76 9.18 -5.68
N PHE A 100 -14.56 9.56 -4.68
CA PHE A 100 -14.43 9.05 -3.30
C PHE A 100 -15.48 7.98 -3.04
N ARG A 101 -15.15 6.73 -3.37
CA ARG A 101 -16.09 5.60 -3.36
C ARG A 101 -15.64 4.38 -2.56
N TYR A 102 -14.39 4.37 -2.11
CA TYR A 102 -13.80 3.22 -1.43
C TYR A 102 -13.80 3.40 0.08
N THR A 103 -13.92 2.29 0.81
CA THR A 103 -13.42 2.21 2.19
C THR A 103 -11.89 2.26 2.18
N LEU A 104 -11.27 2.53 3.33
CA LEU A 104 -9.80 2.54 3.43
C LEU A 104 -9.16 1.22 2.96
N ALA A 105 -9.72 0.08 3.36
CA ALA A 105 -9.18 -1.24 3.02
C ALA A 105 -9.24 -1.53 1.52
N GLU A 106 -10.35 -1.17 0.87
CA GLU A 106 -10.50 -1.30 -0.58
C GLU A 106 -9.54 -0.35 -1.31
N ALA A 107 -9.45 0.91 -0.87
CA ALA A 107 -8.57 1.89 -1.49
C ALA A 107 -7.10 1.47 -1.43
N LEU A 108 -6.65 0.90 -0.31
CA LEU A 108 -5.28 0.37 -0.18
C LEU A 108 -5.03 -0.81 -1.10
N THR A 109 -6.00 -1.72 -1.22
CA THR A 109 -5.92 -2.87 -2.13
C THR A 109 -5.78 -2.41 -3.58
N VAL A 110 -6.63 -1.48 -4.00
CA VAL A 110 -6.58 -0.88 -5.34
C VAL A 110 -5.26 -0.12 -5.55
N ALA A 111 -4.82 0.69 -4.58
CA ALA A 111 -3.58 1.44 -4.69
C ALA A 111 -2.34 0.54 -4.85
N HIS A 112 -2.28 -0.60 -4.16
CA HIS A 112 -1.22 -1.59 -4.38
C HIS A 112 -1.27 -2.19 -5.78
N GLN A 113 -2.46 -2.53 -6.30
CA GLN A 113 -2.60 -3.06 -7.66
C GLN A 113 -2.17 -2.04 -8.72
N VAL A 114 -2.60 -0.78 -8.55
CA VAL A 114 -2.21 0.33 -9.42
C VAL A 114 -0.70 0.55 -9.35
N ALA A 115 -0.12 0.47 -8.15
CA ALA A 115 1.32 0.64 -7.98
C ALA A 115 2.13 -0.43 -8.73
N GLU A 116 1.73 -1.70 -8.63
CA GLU A 116 2.35 -2.79 -9.40
C GLU A 116 2.20 -2.58 -10.91
N TYR A 117 1.02 -2.18 -11.37
CA TYR A 117 0.75 -1.90 -12.78
C TYR A 117 1.62 -0.75 -13.33
N GLU A 118 1.64 0.39 -12.64
CA GLU A 118 2.41 1.57 -13.02
C GLU A 118 3.92 1.32 -12.95
N GLY A 119 4.37 0.55 -11.96
CA GLY A 119 5.76 0.12 -11.85
C GLY A 119 6.19 -0.73 -13.04
N ALA A 120 5.38 -1.74 -13.40
CA ALA A 120 5.64 -2.59 -14.56
C ALA A 120 5.61 -1.80 -15.88
N ALA A 121 4.66 -0.87 -16.05
CA ALA A 121 4.57 -0.02 -17.23
C ALA A 121 5.80 0.90 -17.37
N SER A 122 6.23 1.50 -16.26
CA SER A 122 7.43 2.36 -16.21
C SER A 122 8.70 1.58 -16.56
N GLU A 123 8.84 0.36 -16.03
CA GLU A 123 9.97 -0.51 -16.34
C GLU A 123 10.00 -0.90 -17.82
N ALA A 124 8.85 -1.29 -18.38
CA ALA A 124 8.73 -1.63 -19.80
C ALA A 124 9.09 -0.44 -20.70
N GLN A 125 8.66 0.77 -20.34
CA GLN A 125 9.01 1.99 -21.06
C GLN A 125 10.52 2.29 -20.99
N ALA A 126 11.13 2.15 -19.81
CA ALA A 126 12.57 2.36 -19.63
C ALA A 126 13.39 1.36 -20.46
N GLN A 127 12.97 0.09 -20.52
CA GLN A 127 13.59 -0.93 -21.37
C GLN A 127 13.45 -0.60 -22.86
N ALA A 128 12.28 -0.15 -23.31
CA ALA A 128 12.04 0.24 -24.69
C ALA A 128 12.90 1.43 -25.13
N LEU A 129 13.07 2.44 -24.26
CA LEU A 129 13.92 3.62 -24.53
C LEU A 129 15.41 3.28 -24.52
N SER A 130 15.81 2.25 -23.78
CA SER A 130 17.21 1.80 -23.70
C SER A 130 17.58 0.78 -24.79
N ALA A 131 16.59 0.30 -25.56
CA ALA A 131 16.84 -0.64 -26.65
C ALA A 131 17.61 0.07 -27.78
N PRO A 132 18.78 -0.46 -28.21
CA PRO A 132 19.49 0.12 -29.35
C PRO A 132 18.60 0.03 -30.60
N THR A 133 18.52 1.11 -31.36
CA THR A 133 17.91 1.12 -32.71
C THR A 133 18.76 0.23 -33.62
N ALA A 134 18.53 -1.07 -33.57
CA ALA A 134 19.15 -2.03 -34.47
C ALA A 134 18.53 -1.87 -35.85
N GLY A 135 19.10 -1.00 -36.71
CA GLY A 135 18.73 -1.01 -38.12
C GLY A 135 18.95 0.22 -39.00
N GLU A 136 19.88 1.12 -38.72
CA GLU A 136 20.45 2.03 -39.74
C GLU A 136 21.94 2.17 -39.37
N ASP A 137 22.84 1.35 -39.90
CA ASP A 137 23.52 1.66 -41.15
C ASP A 137 24.09 0.40 -41.80
N GLY A 138 23.61 0.14 -43.01
CA GLY A 138 24.10 -0.96 -43.84
C GLY A 138 23.64 -0.79 -45.27
N ARG A 139 24.22 0.18 -45.99
CA ARG A 139 24.63 0.17 -47.42
C ARG A 139 24.53 1.56 -48.05
N GLY A 140 25.67 2.06 -48.50
CA GLY A 140 25.84 3.20 -49.40
C GLY A 140 27.31 3.33 -49.73
#